data_AF-A0A3B9A3H8-F1
#
_entry.id   AF-A0A3B9A3H8-F1
#
_cell.length_a   1.000
_cell.length_b   1.000
_cell.length_c   1.000
_cell.angle_alpha   90.00
_cell.angle_beta   90.00
_cell.angle_gamma   90.00
#
_symmetry.space_group_name_H-M   'P 1'
#
loop_
_entity.id
_entity.type
_entity.pdbx_description
1 polymer ?
#
loop_
_entity_poly.entity_id
_entity_poly.type
_entity_poly.pdbx_seq_one_letter_code
_entity_poly.pdbx_strand_id
1 'polypeptide(L)'
;MSGDRVRAIDLFCGIGGNSWGARQAGVEIVAGFDRWATAGKVFRDNFPEAKFYEVDLAALSMSDIQRLRDEIGSIHLILASPECTSHSVARGGSPRDKASLRLSWNVWRFARIFQPRWIVIENVPQFRAWDSYSQFLQVFS
;
A
#
# COMPACT_ATOMS: atom_id res chain seq x y z
N MET A 1 -5.66 31.12 -3.85
CA MET A 1 -5.31 29.89 -4.58
C MET A 1 -5.39 28.75 -3.58
N SER A 2 -6.38 27.87 -3.69
CA SER A 2 -6.40 26.65 -2.88
C SER A 2 -5.20 25.82 -3.34
N GLY A 3 -4.19 25.64 -2.50
CA GLY A 3 -3.10 24.73 -2.84
C GLY A 3 -3.68 23.34 -3.10
N ASP A 4 -3.26 22.69 -4.18
CA ASP A 4 -3.75 21.35 -4.51
C ASP A 4 -3.54 20.41 -3.32
N ARG A 5 -4.60 19.71 -2.90
CA ARG A 5 -4.53 18.75 -1.81
C ARG A 5 -3.58 17.61 -2.21
N VAL A 6 -2.81 17.13 -1.24
CA VAL A 6 -1.97 15.95 -1.43
C VAL A 6 -2.88 14.75 -1.66
N ARG A 7 -2.95 14.25 -2.90
CA ARG A 7 -3.65 13.01 -3.28
C ARG A 7 -2.82 11.77 -2.95
N ALA A 8 -3.43 10.75 -2.36
CA ALA A 8 -2.77 9.51 -1.99
C ALA A 8 -3.56 8.25 -2.33
N ILE A 9 -2.84 7.17 -2.61
CA ILE A 9 -3.38 5.80 -2.61
C ILE A 9 -2.87 5.01 -1.40
N ASP A 10 -3.66 4.04 -0.95
CA ASP A 10 -3.29 3.14 0.15
C ASP A 10 -3.26 1.68 -0.33
N LEU A 11 -2.06 1.12 -0.38
CA LEU A 11 -1.82 -0.27 -0.77
C LEU A 11 -1.88 -1.16 0.46
N PHE A 12 -2.62 -2.27 0.38
CA PHE A 12 -2.89 -3.15 1.53
C PHE A 12 -3.67 -2.39 2.62
N CYS A 13 -4.72 -1.67 2.21
CA CYS A 13 -5.37 -0.67 3.08
C CYS A 13 -6.17 -1.28 4.24
N GLY A 14 -6.52 -2.58 4.17
CA GLY A 14 -7.38 -3.23 5.14
C GLY A 14 -8.66 -2.45 5.38
N ILE A 15 -8.95 -2.13 6.64
CA ILE A 15 -10.12 -1.32 7.03
C ILE A 15 -9.88 0.20 6.89
N GLY A 16 -8.71 0.63 6.44
CA GLY A 16 -8.36 2.02 6.17
C GLY A 16 -7.68 2.78 7.32
N GLY A 17 -6.90 2.09 8.17
CA GLY A 17 -6.21 2.72 9.30
C GLY A 17 -5.20 3.80 8.89
N ASN A 18 -4.30 3.49 7.96
CA ASN A 18 -3.34 4.45 7.41
C ASN A 18 -4.04 5.59 6.67
N SER A 19 -5.00 5.24 5.81
CA SER A 19 -5.87 6.19 5.13
C SER A 19 -6.53 7.19 6.08
N TRP A 20 -6.99 6.73 7.25
CA TRP A 20 -7.64 7.61 8.23
C TRP A 20 -6.64 8.59 8.84
N GLY A 21 -5.46 8.12 9.25
CA GLY A 21 -4.40 9.00 9.76
C GLY A 21 -3.95 10.04 8.74
N ALA A 22 -3.78 9.64 7.48
CA ALA A 22 -3.44 10.55 6.40
C ALA A 22 -4.56 11.58 6.11
N ARG A 23 -5.83 11.15 6.12
CA ARG A 23 -6.97 12.07 5.99
C ARG A 23 -7.00 13.11 7.09
N GLN A 24 -6.73 12.72 8.34
CA GLN A 24 -6.62 13.66 9.47
C GLN A 24 -5.49 14.66 9.29
N ALA A 25 -4.43 14.29 8.56
CA ALA A 25 -3.33 15.19 8.18
C ALA A 25 -3.65 16.07 6.95
N GLY A 26 -4.86 16.03 6.40
CA GLY A 26 -5.30 16.83 5.25
C GLY A 26 -5.00 16.22 3.88
N VAL A 27 -4.60 14.94 3.83
CA VAL A 27 -4.38 14.20 2.59
C VAL A 27 -5.73 13.72 2.03
N GLU A 28 -5.89 13.83 0.71
CA GLU A 28 -7.04 13.27 -0.01
C GLU A 28 -6.74 11.81 -0.37
N ILE A 29 -7.52 10.87 0.19
CA ILE A 29 -7.42 9.45 -0.15
C ILE A 29 -8.26 9.20 -1.40
N VAL A 30 -7.61 8.83 -2.51
CA VAL A 30 -8.30 8.67 -3.81
C VAL A 30 -8.55 7.22 -4.16
N ALA A 31 -7.73 6.30 -3.63
CA ALA A 31 -7.95 4.87 -3.80
C ALA A 31 -7.36 4.03 -2.66
N GLY A 32 -8.04 2.92 -2.35
CA GLY A 32 -7.55 1.86 -1.47
C GLY A 32 -7.52 0.52 -2.19
N PHE A 33 -6.52 -0.29 -1.92
CA PHE A 33 -6.32 -1.60 -2.53
C PHE A 33 -6.18 -2.67 -1.46
N ASP A 34 -7.03 -3.68 -1.52
CA ASP A 34 -6.92 -4.85 -0.64
C ASP A 34 -7.59 -6.07 -1.29
N ARG A 35 -7.15 -7.28 -0.93
CA ARG A 35 -7.79 -8.52 -1.38
C ARG A 35 -8.99 -8.91 -0.51
N TRP A 36 -9.12 -8.34 0.69
CA TRP A 36 -10.13 -8.74 1.66
C TRP A 36 -11.41 -7.92 1.52
N ALA A 37 -12.40 -8.48 0.81
CA ALA A 37 -13.71 -7.86 0.57
C ALA A 37 -14.39 -7.28 1.82
N THR A 38 -14.32 -8.00 2.95
CA THR A 38 -14.93 -7.58 4.22
C THR A 38 -14.29 -6.29 4.75
N ALA A 39 -12.96 -6.20 4.69
CA ALA A 39 -12.25 -4.98 5.06
C ALA A 39 -12.55 -3.84 4.08
N GLY A 40 -12.65 -4.17 2.79
CA GLY A 40 -13.07 -3.24 1.75
C GLY A 40 -14.46 -2.65 1.94
N LYS A 41 -15.40 -3.36 2.58
CA LYS A 41 -16.69 -2.79 2.97
C LYS A 41 -16.48 -1.68 4.00
N VAL A 42 -15.70 -1.94 5.04
CA VAL A 42 -15.39 -0.96 6.09
C VAL A 42 -14.63 0.23 5.52
N PHE A 43 -13.68 -0.01 4.60
CA PHE A 43 -12.97 1.06 3.90
C PHE A 43 -13.94 1.98 3.16
N ARG A 44 -14.84 1.42 2.35
CA ARG A 44 -15.85 2.20 1.60
C ARG A 44 -16.79 2.98 2.51
N ASP A 45 -17.17 2.41 3.65
CA ASP A 45 -18.00 3.10 4.65
C ASP A 45 -17.27 4.32 5.25
N ASN A 46 -15.93 4.28 5.37
CA ASN A 46 -15.12 5.39 5.92
C ASN A 46 -14.64 6.42 4.88
N PHE A 47 -14.46 6.00 3.63
CA PHE A 47 -13.96 6.79 2.51
C PHE A 47 -14.88 6.64 1.28
N PRO A 48 -16.15 7.09 1.35
CA PRO A 48 -17.09 6.99 0.23
C PRO A 48 -16.64 7.75 -1.03
N GLU A 49 -15.75 8.73 -0.87
CA GLU A 49 -15.11 9.49 -1.94
C GLU A 49 -13.98 8.73 -2.65
N ALA A 50 -13.39 7.72 -1.99
CA ALA A 50 -12.26 6.95 -2.52
C ALA A 50 -12.74 5.70 -3.24
N LYS A 51 -12.04 5.32 -4.31
CA LYS A 51 -12.31 4.05 -4.99
C LYS A 51 -11.63 2.89 -4.26
N PHE A 52 -12.39 1.85 -3.94
CA PHE A 52 -11.83 0.60 -3.42
C PHE A 52 -11.63 -0.40 -4.55
N TYR A 53 -10.42 -0.96 -4.64
CA TYR A 53 -10.07 -2.02 -5.57
C TYR A 53 -9.87 -3.32 -4.79
N GLU A 54 -10.81 -4.26 -4.96
CA GLU A 54 -10.68 -5.61 -4.43
C GLU A 54 -9.73 -6.41 -5.33
N VAL A 55 -8.45 -6.49 -4.96
CA VAL A 55 -7.43 -7.08 -5.83
C VAL A 55 -6.24 -7.64 -5.07
N ASP A 56 -5.69 -8.74 -5.59
CA ASP A 56 -4.36 -9.18 -5.22
C ASP A 56 -3.31 -8.37 -5.99
N LEU A 57 -2.59 -7.49 -5.29
CA LEU A 57 -1.55 -6.65 -5.89
C LEU A 57 -0.43 -7.46 -6.56
N ALA A 58 -0.16 -8.69 -6.10
CA ALA A 58 0.82 -9.56 -6.73
C ALA A 58 0.36 -10.10 -8.09
N ALA A 59 -0.95 -10.21 -8.31
CA ALA A 59 -1.55 -10.71 -9.56
C ALA A 59 -1.65 -9.64 -10.66
N LEU A 60 -1.57 -8.36 -10.30
CA LEU A 60 -1.55 -7.27 -11.28
C LEU A 60 -0.29 -7.38 -12.14
N SER A 61 -0.35 -7.01 -13.42
CA SER A 61 0.82 -6.75 -14.28
C SER A 61 1.22 -5.27 -14.24
N MET A 62 2.39 -4.90 -14.79
CA MET A 62 2.77 -3.48 -14.91
C MET A 62 1.78 -2.69 -15.80
N SER A 63 1.22 -3.31 -16.83
CA SER A 63 0.17 -2.71 -17.66
C SER A 63 -1.14 -2.50 -16.91
N ASP A 64 -1.49 -3.38 -15.97
CA ASP A 64 -2.69 -3.18 -15.15
C ASP A 64 -2.51 -1.99 -14.20
N ILE A 65 -1.32 -1.88 -13.59
CA ILE A 65 -0.97 -0.71 -12.76
C ILE A 65 -0.98 0.59 -13.59
N GLN A 66 -0.54 0.54 -14.85
CA GLN A 66 -0.63 1.69 -15.76
C GLN A 66 -2.08 2.10 -16.02
N ARG A 67 -2.98 1.14 -16.29
CA ARG A 67 -4.41 1.42 -16.46
C ARG A 67 -5.02 2.02 -15.20
N LEU A 68 -4.65 1.51 -14.02
CA LEU A 68 -5.08 2.07 -12.74
C LEU A 68 -4.59 3.52 -12.57
N ARG A 69 -3.35 3.82 -12.95
CA ARG A 69 -2.83 5.19 -12.95
C ARG A 69 -3.61 6.10 -13.89
N ASP A 70 -3.92 5.62 -15.08
CA ASP A 70 -4.65 6.42 -16.07
C ASP A 70 -6.09 6.69 -15.60
N GLU A 71 -6.69 5.77 -14.83
CA GLU A 71 -8.00 5.92 -14.21
C GLU A 71 -7.99 6.84 -12.97
N ILE A 72 -7.04 6.68 -12.05
CA ILE A 72 -6.96 7.41 -10.77
C ILE A 72 -6.37 8.83 -10.96
N GLY A 73 -5.53 9.00 -11.99
CA GLY A 73 -4.74 10.20 -12.22
C GLY A 73 -3.48 10.28 -11.35
N SER A 74 -2.84 11.45 -11.37
CA SER A 74 -1.59 11.70 -10.64
C SER A 74 -1.78 11.73 -9.13
N ILE A 75 -0.83 11.17 -8.40
CA ILE A 75 -0.82 11.17 -6.93
C ILE A 75 0.51 11.71 -6.41
N HIS A 76 0.51 12.11 -5.15
CA HIS A 76 1.67 12.65 -4.48
C HIS A 76 2.24 11.67 -3.45
N LEU A 77 1.40 10.78 -2.91
CA LEU A 77 1.75 9.89 -1.80
C LEU A 77 1.26 8.47 -2.06
N ILE A 78 2.12 7.49 -1.80
CA ILE A 78 1.73 6.09 -1.60
C ILE A 78 1.83 5.76 -0.11
N LEU A 79 0.74 5.31 0.48
CA LEU A 79 0.72 4.63 1.77
C LEU A 79 0.75 3.12 1.50
N ALA A 80 1.48 2.35 2.32
CA ALA A 80 1.48 0.90 2.21
C ALA A 80 1.67 0.22 3.57
N SER A 81 0.84 -0.79 3.86
CA SER A 81 1.00 -1.71 4.99
C SER A 81 1.07 -3.18 4.53
N PRO A 82 2.14 -3.60 3.81
CA PRO A 82 2.25 -4.98 3.35
C PRO A 82 2.22 -5.97 4.52
N GLU A 83 1.46 -7.06 4.36
CA GLU A 83 1.35 -8.09 5.39
C GLU A 83 2.73 -8.67 5.74
N CYS A 84 3.00 -8.78 7.04
CA CYS A 84 4.25 -9.33 7.57
C CYS A 84 3.97 -10.64 8.31
N THR A 85 3.51 -11.65 7.58
CA THR A 85 3.13 -12.95 8.18
C THR A 85 4.34 -13.75 8.67
N SER A 86 5.57 -13.36 8.29
CA SER A 86 6.83 -14.02 8.67
C SER A 86 7.27 -13.76 10.12
N HIS A 87 6.75 -12.72 10.78
CA HIS A 87 7.29 -12.21 12.04
C HIS A 87 6.31 -12.17 13.22
N SER A 88 5.09 -12.67 13.01
CA SER A 88 4.14 -12.87 14.12
C SER A 88 4.63 -13.98 15.06
N VAL A 89 4.98 -13.60 16.29
CA VAL A 89 5.26 -14.52 17.41
C VAL A 89 4.05 -15.42 17.73
N ALA A 90 2.86 -15.08 17.22
CA ALA A 90 1.61 -15.80 17.48
C ALA A 90 1.39 -17.04 16.58
N ARG A 91 2.32 -17.37 15.65
CA ARG A 91 2.28 -18.63 14.89
C ARG A 91 3.29 -19.61 15.47
N GLY A 92 2.82 -20.48 16.36
CA GLY A 92 3.64 -21.54 16.97
C GLY A 92 4.34 -22.39 15.90
N GLY A 93 5.67 -22.33 15.88
CA GLY A 93 6.55 -23.34 15.27
C GLY A 93 6.56 -23.51 13.75
N SER A 94 5.67 -22.89 12.98
CA SER A 94 5.63 -23.07 11.51
C SER A 94 6.81 -22.38 10.80
N PRO A 95 7.33 -22.97 9.69
CA PRO A 95 8.44 -22.38 8.92
C PRO A 95 8.16 -20.93 8.53
N ARG A 96 9.15 -20.06 8.69
CA ARG A 96 9.06 -18.63 8.38
C ARG A 96 8.81 -18.44 6.90
N ASP A 97 7.57 -18.11 6.53
CA ASP A 97 7.24 -17.81 5.15
C ASP A 97 7.75 -16.41 4.78
N LYS A 98 8.93 -16.35 4.16
CA LYS A 98 9.51 -15.11 3.62
C LYS A 98 8.77 -14.59 2.37
N ALA A 99 7.73 -15.29 1.88
CA ALA A 99 6.97 -14.86 0.71
C ALA A 99 6.17 -13.58 0.96
N SER A 100 5.66 -13.35 2.17
CA SER A 100 4.90 -12.13 2.48
C SER A 100 5.76 -10.85 2.43
N LEU A 101 7.05 -10.94 2.78
CA LEU A 101 8.00 -9.84 2.59
C LEU A 101 8.19 -9.46 1.10
N ARG A 102 7.92 -10.40 0.17
CA ARG A 102 7.96 -10.09 -1.27
C ARG A 102 6.81 -9.17 -1.68
N LEU A 103 5.72 -9.09 -0.92
CA LEU A 103 4.62 -8.19 -1.23
C LEU A 103 5.04 -6.71 -1.12
N SER A 104 6.09 -6.41 -0.34
CA SER A 104 6.70 -5.09 -0.32
C SER A 104 7.20 -4.65 -1.70
N TRP A 105 7.59 -5.57 -2.58
CA TRP A 105 7.95 -5.24 -3.96
C TRP A 105 6.79 -4.68 -4.77
N ASN A 106 5.53 -4.95 -4.40
CA ASN A 106 4.39 -4.31 -5.06
C ASN A 106 4.36 -2.79 -4.84
N VAL A 107 4.87 -2.31 -3.70
CA VAL A 107 5.02 -0.86 -3.45
C VAL A 107 5.96 -0.24 -4.49
N TRP A 108 7.08 -0.90 -4.79
CA TRP A 108 8.00 -0.45 -5.83
C TRP A 108 7.35 -0.46 -7.22
N ARG A 109 6.58 -1.50 -7.56
CA ARG A 109 5.89 -1.59 -8.86
C ARG A 109 4.91 -0.43 -9.07
N PHE A 110 4.14 -0.08 -8.04
CA PHE A 110 3.26 1.09 -8.08
C PHE A 110 4.06 2.39 -8.13
N ALA A 111 5.11 2.53 -7.32
CA ALA A 111 5.96 3.73 -7.33
C ALA A 111 6.60 3.99 -8.71
N ARG A 112 7.03 2.93 -9.42
CA ARG A 112 7.58 3.03 -10.78
C ARG A 112 6.60 3.60 -11.80
N ILE A 113 5.31 3.36 -11.63
CA ILE A 113 4.25 3.80 -12.56
C ILE A 113 3.67 5.15 -12.13
N PHE A 114 3.29 5.29 -10.87
CA PHE A 114 2.66 6.50 -10.35
C PHE A 114 3.65 7.64 -10.10
N GLN A 115 4.94 7.32 -9.88
CA GLN A 115 6.01 8.29 -9.61
C GLN A 115 5.61 9.32 -8.52
N PRO A 116 5.17 8.87 -7.33
CA PRO A 116 4.75 9.77 -6.26
C PRO A 116 5.95 10.54 -5.71
N ARG A 117 5.69 11.68 -5.07
CA ARG A 117 6.71 12.43 -4.34
C ARG A 117 7.11 11.77 -3.02
N TRP A 118 6.17 11.10 -2.37
CA TRP A 118 6.37 10.48 -1.06
C TRP A 118 5.85 9.04 -1.04
N ILE A 119 6.53 8.20 -0.26
CA ILE A 119 6.12 6.82 0.00
C ILE A 119 6.26 6.59 1.50
N VAL A 120 5.21 6.09 2.14
CA VAL A 120 5.21 5.68 3.54
C VAL A 120 4.91 4.20 3.60
N ILE A 121 5.82 3.44 4.21
CA ILE A 121 5.68 2.00 4.37
C ILE A 121 5.65 1.70 5.86
N GLU A 122 4.53 1.19 6.33
CA GLU A 122 4.37 0.70 7.69
C GLU A 122 4.62 -0.81 7.72
N ASN A 123 5.40 -1.23 8.71
CA ASN A 123 5.70 -2.64 8.94
C ASN A 123 6.20 -2.85 10.36
N VAL A 124 6.28 -4.12 10.78
CA VAL A 124 6.83 -4.49 12.09
C VAL A 124 8.36 -4.30 12.12
N PRO A 125 8.98 -4.08 13.31
CA PRO A 125 10.42 -3.83 13.42
C PRO A 125 11.30 -4.91 12.76
N GLN A 126 10.84 -6.16 12.76
CA GLN A 126 11.54 -7.30 12.17
C GLN A 126 11.67 -7.21 10.64
N PHE A 127 10.89 -6.35 9.98
CA PHE A 127 11.03 -6.07 8.55
C PHE A 127 12.47 -5.66 8.17
N ARG A 128 13.18 -4.98 9.09
CA ARG A 128 14.59 -4.58 8.90
C ARG A 128 15.55 -5.77 8.82
N ALA A 129 15.14 -6.94 9.32
CA ALA A 129 15.92 -8.17 9.26
C ALA A 129 15.67 -8.98 7.97
N TRP A 130 14.89 -8.47 7.04
CA TRP A 130 14.71 -9.10 5.73
C TRP A 130 16.00 -9.03 4.91
N ASP A 131 16.44 -10.16 4.36
CA ASP A 131 17.67 -10.26 3.56
C ASP A 131 17.73 -9.27 2.38
N SER A 132 16.57 -8.89 1.81
CA SER A 132 16.49 -7.93 0.71
C SER A 132 16.19 -6.49 1.17
N TYR A 133 16.17 -6.20 2.48
CA TYR A 133 15.85 -4.86 2.99
C TYR A 133 16.74 -3.77 2.41
N SER A 134 18.05 -4.00 2.34
CA SER A 134 19.00 -3.03 1.76
C SER A 134 18.73 -2.78 0.27
N GLN A 135 18.43 -3.84 -0.50
CA GLN A 135 18.07 -3.72 -1.92
C GLN A 135 16.73 -3.00 -2.08
N PHE A 136 15.78 -3.27 -1.19
CA PHE A 136 14.47 -2.64 -1.17
C PHE A 136 14.56 -1.12 -0.92
N LEU A 137 15.48 -0.66 -0.07
CA LEU A 137 15.70 0.78 0.11
C LEU A 137 16.33 1.43 -1.14
N GLN A 138 17.22 0.71 -1.82
CA GLN A 138 17.91 1.22 -3.00
C GLN A 138 16.98 1.46 -4.20
N VAL A 139 15.85 0.74 -4.29
CA VAL A 139 14.93 0.93 -5.43
C VAL A 139 14.08 2.22 -5.35
N PHE A 140 14.17 2.95 -4.23
CA PHE A 140 13.55 4.27 -4.04
C PHE A 140 14.57 5.41 -3.94
N SER A 141 15.85 5.10 -4.14
CA SER A 141 16.95 6.07 -4.21
C SER A 141 17.09 6.66 -5.61
#